data_AF-A0A967Z1I3-F1
#
_entry.id   AF-A0A967Z1I3-F1
#
_cell.length_a   1.000
_cell.length_b   1.000
_cell.length_c   1.000
_cell.angle_alpha   90.00
_cell.angle_beta   90.00
_cell.angle_gamma   90.00
#
_symmetry.space_group_name_H-M   'P 1'
#
loop_
_entity.id
_entity.type
_entity.pdbx_description
1 polymer ?
#
loop_
_entity_poly.entity_id
_entity_poly.type
_entity_poly.pdbx_seq_one_letter_code
_entity_poly.pdbx_strand_id
1 'polypeptide(L)' 'MKSKFALKFASCTDQGLVRKENQDYHGKFPENSDDLSSRDGQLFIVADGMGGHLGGQQASKMAVDHIRESYFANPVEE' A
#
# COMPACT_ATOMS: atom_id res chain seq x y z
N MET A 1 1.92 16.87 -25.29
CA MET A 1 2.59 15.55 -25.39
C MET A 1 2.73 15.01 -23.96
N LYS A 2 1.86 14.10 -23.51
CA LYS A 2 1.98 13.52 -22.16
C LYS A 2 3.23 12.64 -22.13
N SER A 3 4.18 12.94 -21.24
CA SER A 3 5.33 12.09 -20.98
C SER A 3 4.84 10.67 -20.65
N LYS A 4 5.23 9.67 -21.43
CA LYS A 4 4.98 8.25 -21.11
C LYS A 4 6.05 7.80 -20.11
N PHE A 5 5.87 8.17 -18.85
CA PHE A 5 6.63 7.53 -17.78
C PHE A 5 6.12 6.09 -17.62
N ALA A 6 7.05 5.14 -17.61
CA ALA A 6 6.77 3.74 -17.32
C ALA A 6 7.37 3.42 -15.95
N LEU A 7 6.53 2.97 -15.01
CA LEU A 7 6.97 2.53 -13.69
C LEU A 7 7.00 1.01 -13.67
N LYS A 8 8.13 0.45 -13.26
CA LYS A 8 8.21 -0.97 -12.88
C LYS A 8 8.16 -1.05 -11.37
N PHE A 9 7.24 -1.84 -10.86
CA PHE A 9 7.04 -2.02 -9.43
C PHE A 9 7.22 -3.49 -9.04
N ALA A 10 7.78 -3.70 -7.86
CA ALA A 10 7.79 -4.98 -7.18
C ALA A 10 7.68 -4.70 -5.68
N SER A 11 7.08 -5.64 -4.95
CA SER A 11 7.06 -5.62 -3.51
C SER A 11 7.33 -7.01 -2.95
N CYS A 12 7.89 -7.04 -1.76
CA CYS A 12 8.22 -8.24 -1.03
C CYS A 12 8.14 -7.90 0.46
N THR A 13 7.84 -8.89 1.28
CA THR A 13 7.92 -8.75 2.73
C THR A 13 8.42 -10.06 3.31
N ASP A 14 9.17 -9.97 4.40
CA ASP A 14 9.79 -11.12 5.06
C ASP A 14 9.67 -10.94 6.57
N GLN A 15 9.34 -12.01 7.29
CA GLN A 15 9.21 -11.99 8.75
C GLN A 15 10.57 -11.74 9.46
N GLY A 16 11.67 -12.05 8.78
CA GLY A 16 12.99 -12.13 9.36
C GLY A 16 13.15 -13.34 10.29
N LEU A 17 14.33 -13.43 10.90
CA LEU A 17 14.76 -14.61 11.66
C LEU A 17 14.29 -14.64 13.12
N VAL A 18 13.95 -13.48 13.68
CA VAL A 18 13.76 -13.29 15.14
C VAL A 18 12.29 -13.15 15.52
N ARG A 19 11.48 -12.58 14.64
CA ARG A 19 10.06 -12.33 14.93
C ARG A 19 9.26 -13.62 14.76
N LYS A 20 8.15 -13.74 15.49
CA LYS A 20 7.21 -14.87 15.37
C LYS A 20 6.11 -14.63 14.34
N GLU A 21 5.92 -13.38 13.95
CA GLU A 21 4.88 -12.93 13.03
C GLU A 21 5.44 -11.74 12.25
N ASN A 22 5.15 -11.69 10.95
CA ASN A 22 5.39 -10.51 10.15
C ASN A 22 4.26 -9.51 10.38
N GLN A 23 4.60 -8.34 10.92
CA GLN A 23 3.64 -7.28 11.23
C GLN A 23 3.67 -6.17 10.17
N ASP A 24 4.43 -6.37 9.09
CA ASP A 24 4.43 -5.49 7.93
C ASP A 24 3.30 -5.89 6.97
N TYR A 25 2.68 -4.88 6.36
CA TYR A 25 1.75 -5.07 5.25
C TYR A 25 1.98 -3.97 4.21
N HIS A 26 1.80 -4.29 2.94
CA HIS A 26 2.03 -3.36 1.84
C HIS A 26 1.02 -3.58 0.72
N GLY A 27 0.89 -2.60 -0.17
CA GLY A 27 -0.01 -2.70 -1.31
C GLY A 27 0.32 -1.72 -2.43
N LYS A 28 -0.17 -2.05 -3.62
CA LYS A 28 -0.21 -1.21 -4.80
C LYS A 28 -1.67 -1.16 -5.29
N PHE A 29 -2.23 0.04 -5.44
CA PHE A 29 -3.62 0.23 -5.87
C PHE A 29 -3.73 1.31 -6.95
N PRO A 30 -4.48 1.06 -8.05
CA PRO A 30 -5.16 -0.19 -8.39
C PRO A 30 -4.17 -1.34 -8.69
N GLU A 31 -4.48 -2.55 -8.24
CA GLU A 31 -3.58 -3.72 -8.35
C GLU A 31 -3.28 -4.07 -9.83
N ASN A 32 -4.31 -3.95 -10.68
CA ASN A 32 -4.29 -4.36 -12.08
C ASN A 32 -3.98 -3.22 -13.06
N SER A 33 -3.44 -2.09 -12.60
CA SER A 33 -3.07 -0.97 -13.46
C SER A 33 -1.63 -0.54 -13.19
N ASP A 34 -0.87 -0.26 -14.24
CA ASP A 34 0.38 0.51 -14.19
C ASP A 34 0.20 1.88 -14.86
N ASP A 35 -1.05 2.26 -15.14
CA ASP A 35 -1.38 3.55 -15.74
C ASP A 35 -1.24 4.67 -14.71
N LEU A 36 -0.10 5.35 -14.76
CA LEU A 36 0.18 6.54 -13.96
C LEU A 36 -0.62 7.77 -14.40
N SER A 37 -1.37 7.68 -15.51
CA SER A 37 -2.11 8.80 -16.07
C SER A 37 -3.56 8.89 -15.58
N SER A 38 -3.99 7.94 -14.74
CA SER A 38 -5.24 8.02 -14.00
C SER A 38 -5.25 9.30 -13.14
N ARG A 39 -6.44 9.90 -12.99
CA ARG A 39 -6.62 11.12 -12.17
C ARG A 39 -6.15 10.91 -10.73
N ASP A 40 -6.51 9.77 -10.15
CA ASP A 40 -6.14 9.40 -8.78
C ASP A 40 -4.74 8.75 -8.73
N GLY A 41 -4.02 8.69 -9.85
CA GLY A 41 -2.70 8.10 -9.95
C GLY A 41 -2.62 6.65 -9.47
N GLN A 42 -1.48 6.33 -8.88
CA GLN A 42 -1.16 5.01 -8.34
C GLN A 42 -0.76 5.16 -6.87
N LEU A 43 -1.45 4.46 -5.97
CA LEU A 43 -1.16 4.44 -4.55
C LEU A 43 -0.23 3.26 -4.24
N PHE A 44 0.93 3.57 -3.66
CA PHE A 44 1.86 2.60 -3.09
C PHE A 44 1.96 2.84 -1.60
N ILE A 45 1.85 1.77 -0.80
CA ILE A 45 1.79 1.91 0.66
C ILE A 45 2.51 0.74 1.34
N VAL A 46 3.17 1.07 2.46
CA VAL A 46 3.74 0.13 3.41
C VAL A 46 3.32 0.58 4.81
N ALA A 47 2.94 -0.36 5.66
CA ALA A 47 2.60 -0.14 7.06
C ALA A 47 3.35 -1.16 7.93
N ASP A 48 4.01 -0.69 8.97
CA ASP A 48 4.67 -1.49 10.02
C ASP A 48 3.77 -1.47 11.26
N GLY A 49 3.28 -2.65 11.66
CA GLY A 49 2.48 -2.83 12.85
C GLY A 49 3.35 -2.83 14.10
N MET A 50 3.06 -1.95 15.06
CA MET A 50 3.83 -1.85 16.30
C MET A 50 3.92 -3.20 17.04
N GLY A 51 5.15 -3.66 17.25
CA GLY A 51 5.45 -4.87 18.04
C GLY A 51 5.24 -4.68 19.55
N GLY A 52 5.06 -5.79 20.28
CA GLY A 52 4.91 -5.77 21.74
C GLY A 52 3.47 -5.57 22.24
N HIS A 53 2.49 -5.47 21.34
CA HIS A 53 1.06 -5.58 21.62
C HIS A 53 0.41 -6.63 20.71
N LEU A 54 -0.73 -7.19 21.15
CA LEU A 54 -1.53 -8.10 20.32
C LEU A 54 -2.08 -7.33 19.11
N GLY A 55 -1.86 -7.85 17.91
CA GLY A 55 -2.54 -7.39 16.70
C GLY A 55 -1.76 -6.48 15.76
N GLY A 56 -0.42 -6.40 15.85
CA GLY A 56 0.39 -5.60 14.91
C GLY A 56 0.12 -5.95 13.44
N GLN A 57 0.03 -7.25 13.09
CA GLN A 57 -0.35 -7.70 11.75
C GLN A 57 -1.74 -7.19 11.31
N GLN A 58 -2.72 -7.24 12.21
CA GLN A 58 -4.08 -6.78 11.91
C GLN A 58 -4.11 -5.26 11.74
N ALA A 59 -3.33 -4.53 12.56
CA ALA A 59 -3.25 -3.08 12.52
C ALA A 59 -2.59 -2.58 11.22
N SER A 60 -1.48 -3.17 10.79
CA SER A 60 -0.83 -2.78 9.52
C SER A 60 -1.72 -3.08 8.32
N LYS A 61 -2.41 -4.23 8.30
CA LYS A 61 -3.40 -4.54 7.27
C LYS A 61 -4.55 -3.53 7.26
N MET A 62 -5.12 -3.22 8.42
CA MET A 62 -6.21 -2.26 8.56
C MET A 62 -5.80 -0.87 8.07
N ALA A 63 -4.59 -0.43 8.39
CA ALA A 63 -4.06 0.84 7.92
C ALA A 63 -4.03 0.91 6.38
N VAL A 64 -3.51 -0.13 5.72
CA VAL A 64 -3.46 -0.22 4.26
C VAL A 64 -4.86 -0.24 3.65
N ASP A 65 -5.76 -1.07 4.18
CA ASP A 65 -7.12 -1.22 3.64
C ASP A 65 -7.93 0.10 3.80
N HIS A 66 -7.87 0.75 4.96
CA HIS A 66 -8.55 2.04 5.19
C HIS A 66 -7.96 3.20 4.40
N ILE A 67 -6.63 3.28 4.26
CA ILE A 67 -6.01 4.34 3.46
C ILE A 67 -6.39 4.18 1.99
N ARG A 68 -6.35 2.96 1.46
CA ARG A 68 -6.83 2.66 0.11
C ARG A 68 -8.28 3.13 -0.07
N GLU A 69 -9.17 2.73 0.81
CA GLU A 69 -10.60 3.07 0.72
C GLU A 69 -10.81 4.59 0.80
N SER A 70 -10.17 5.26 1.77
CA SER A 70 -10.32 6.70 1.98
C SER A 70 -9.74 7.53 0.83
N TYR A 71 -8.64 7.06 0.24
CA TYR A 71 -7.96 7.72 -0.87
C TYR A 71 -8.84 7.72 -2.14
N PHE A 72 -9.45 6.58 -2.48
CA PHE A 72 -10.30 6.46 -3.66
C PHE A 72 -11.77 6.84 -3.43
N ALA A 73 -12.21 7.03 -2.18
CA ALA A 73 -13.56 7.51 -1.86
C ALA A 73 -13.72 9.03 -2.05
N ASN A 74 -12.64 9.81 -1.97
CA ASN A 74 -12.65 11.26 -2.14
C ASN A 74 -11.84 11.64 -3.39
N PRO A 75 -12.39 11.45 -4.60
CA PRO A 75 -11.69 11.85 -5.83
C PRO A 75 -11.38 13.35 -5.77
N VAL A 76 -10.14 13.72 -6.10
CA VAL A 76 -9.61 15.09 -5.99
C VAL A 76 -10.48 16.04 -6.83
N GLU A 77 -11.36 16.85 -6.23
CA GLU A 77 -12.20 17.82 -6.95
C GLU A 77 -11.36 18.76 -7.84
N GLU A 78 -11.89 19.12 -9.02
CA GLU A 78 -11.18 19.96 -10.03
C GLU A 78 -10.98 21.41 -9.59
#